data_AF-A0AAV7B126-F1
#
_entry.id   AF-A0AAV7B126-F1
#
_cell.length_a   1.000
_cell.length_b   1.000
_cell.length_c   1.000
_cell.angle_alpha   90.00
_cell.angle_beta   90.00
_cell.angle_gamma   90.00
#
_symmetry.space_group_name_H-M   'P 1'
#
loop_
_entity.id
_entity.type
_entity.pdbx_description
1 polymer ?
#
loop_
_entity_poly.entity_id
_entity_poly.type
_entity_poly.pdbx_seq_one_letter_code
_entity_poly.pdbx_strand_id
1 'polypeptide(L)'
;MTEKIIHSCKSPCIHEELAGEFKLVSAREIGKDVILNLSLTNLTTEAKLVNVDIRAASVLYTKKEINELLKEHQKVCIEGCEGAEIPVVITYAIYENLLTADNSIEVTAACSSESYDGVLIVDTNVVLDNPKFEIKLKKKARLNKPTEVDVVFTNPLKKEVSNIVVTAEGSGLLRDPITVKADSVKPNETIRIPMTIQPYKAGNKYLLVDLSTSGFQNAKGFLDIEVPDGE
;
A
#
# COMPACT_ATOMS: atom_id res chain seq x y z
N MET A 1 -25.83 49.50 -37.13
CA MET A 1 -26.42 49.42 -35.79
C MET A 1 -26.59 47.94 -35.53
N THR A 2 -25.62 47.33 -34.84
CA THR A 2 -25.56 45.88 -34.66
C THR A 2 -25.22 45.63 -33.20
N GLU A 3 -26.22 45.28 -32.41
CA GLU A 3 -26.08 44.96 -31.00
C GLU A 3 -25.39 43.60 -30.86
N LYS A 4 -24.24 43.60 -30.15
CA LYS A 4 -23.64 42.36 -29.64
C LYS A 4 -24.34 42.00 -28.34
N ILE A 5 -25.13 40.94 -28.38
CA ILE A 5 -25.62 40.26 -27.17
C ILE A 5 -24.42 39.54 -26.55
N ILE A 6 -23.93 40.02 -25.41
CA ILE A 6 -22.99 39.29 -24.57
C ILE A 6 -23.80 38.30 -23.76
N HIS A 7 -23.77 37.03 -24.16
CA HIS A 7 -24.33 35.95 -23.36
C HIS A 7 -23.34 35.64 -22.23
N SER A 8 -23.55 36.18 -21.03
CA SER A 8 -22.78 35.77 -19.86
C SER A 8 -23.25 34.39 -19.43
N CYS A 9 -22.48 33.36 -19.80
CA CYS A 9 -22.63 32.04 -19.19
C CYS A 9 -22.09 32.15 -17.75
N LYS A 10 -22.96 32.48 -16.79
CA LYS A 10 -22.65 32.25 -15.38
C LYS A 10 -22.75 30.75 -15.16
N SER A 11 -21.61 30.07 -15.16
CA SER A 11 -21.50 28.76 -14.51
C SER A 11 -22.09 28.90 -13.10
N PRO A 12 -22.97 27.98 -12.65
CA PRO A 12 -23.39 28.00 -11.26
C PRO A 12 -22.14 27.86 -10.40
N CYS A 13 -21.85 28.88 -9.61
CA CYS A 13 -20.84 28.80 -8.58
C CYS A 13 -21.40 27.82 -7.56
N ILE A 14 -20.96 26.56 -7.61
CA ILE A 14 -21.20 25.62 -6.51
C ILE A 14 -20.44 26.21 -5.34
N HIS A 15 -21.15 26.85 -4.43
CA HIS A 15 -20.54 27.34 -3.21
C HIS A 15 -20.26 26.10 -2.37
N GLU A 16 -18.99 25.71 -2.25
CA GLU A 16 -18.61 24.59 -1.40
C GLU A 16 -18.99 24.94 0.05
N GLU A 17 -19.88 24.17 0.65
CA GLU A 17 -20.32 24.36 2.04
C GLU A 17 -19.55 23.47 3.03
N LEU A 18 -18.96 22.40 2.50
CA LEU A 18 -18.15 21.45 3.25
C LEU A 18 -16.83 21.25 2.52
N ALA A 19 -15.75 21.15 3.29
CA ALA A 19 -14.46 20.67 2.82
C ALA A 19 -14.02 19.48 3.67
N GLY A 20 -13.21 18.59 3.10
CA GLY A 20 -12.67 17.47 3.86
C GLY A 20 -11.43 16.85 3.27
N GLU A 21 -10.66 16.20 4.12
CA GLU A 21 -9.40 15.53 3.78
C GLU A 21 -9.19 14.33 4.71
N PHE A 22 -8.75 13.20 4.14
CA PHE A 22 -8.23 12.09 4.92
C PHE A 22 -6.74 12.26 5.21
N LYS A 23 -6.34 12.07 6.48
CA LYS A 23 -4.94 12.02 6.91
C LYS A 23 -4.61 10.65 7.48
N LEU A 24 -3.55 10.03 6.96
CA LEU A 24 -3.04 8.77 7.50
C LEU A 24 -2.27 9.05 8.80
N VAL A 25 -2.72 8.41 9.88
CA VAL A 25 -2.17 8.53 11.24
C VAL A 25 -1.24 7.36 11.56
N SER A 26 -1.52 6.17 11.02
CA SER A 26 -0.70 4.98 11.22
C SER A 26 0.47 4.86 10.24
N ALA A 27 1.40 3.94 10.54
CA ALA A 27 2.40 3.50 9.57
C ALA A 27 1.76 2.76 8.39
N ARG A 28 2.44 2.78 7.24
CA ARG A 28 2.04 2.06 6.03
C ARG A 28 2.64 0.67 6.00
N GLU A 29 2.34 -0.17 6.99
CA GLU A 29 2.96 -1.50 7.11
C GLU A 29 1.91 -2.60 7.13
N ILE A 30 2.11 -3.65 6.32
CA ILE A 30 1.30 -4.87 6.45
C ILE A 30 1.50 -5.47 7.84
N GLY A 31 0.40 -5.90 8.47
CA GLY A 31 0.40 -6.47 9.82
C GLY A 31 0.10 -5.46 10.92
N LYS A 32 -0.14 -4.20 10.56
CA LYS A 32 -0.55 -3.12 11.48
C LYS A 32 -1.92 -2.58 11.10
N ASP A 33 -2.64 -2.01 12.06
CA ASP A 33 -3.93 -1.39 11.75
C ASP A 33 -3.70 -0.13 10.89
N VAL A 34 -4.59 0.09 9.92
CA VAL A 34 -4.62 1.32 9.12
C VAL A 34 -5.55 2.30 9.82
N ILE A 35 -4.99 3.43 10.26
CA ILE A 35 -5.73 4.46 10.99
C ILE A 35 -5.65 5.75 10.19
N LEU A 36 -6.82 6.22 9.76
CA LEU A 36 -7.02 7.50 9.10
C LEU A 36 -7.83 8.41 10.01
N ASN A 37 -7.66 9.72 9.86
CA ASN A 37 -8.59 10.71 10.36
C ASN A 37 -9.22 11.43 9.17
N LEU A 38 -10.54 11.44 9.09
CA LEU A 38 -11.28 12.31 8.19
C LEU A 38 -11.50 13.65 8.89
N SER A 39 -10.82 14.67 8.38
CA SER A 39 -11.10 16.06 8.75
C SER A 39 -12.25 16.58 7.89
N LEU A 40 -13.29 17.11 8.52
CA LEU A 40 -14.41 17.79 7.86
C LEU A 40 -14.52 19.20 8.39
N THR A 41 -14.69 20.19 7.52
CA THR A 41 -14.85 21.60 7.87
C THR A 41 -16.15 22.14 7.31
N ASN A 42 -16.93 22.80 8.15
CA ASN A 42 -18.09 23.56 7.75
C ASN A 42 -17.65 24.95 7.30
N LEU A 43 -17.83 25.26 6.01
CA LEU A 43 -17.41 26.53 5.41
C LEU A 43 -18.47 27.63 5.55
N THR A 44 -19.60 27.32 6.16
CA THR A 44 -20.71 28.24 6.40
C THR A 44 -20.73 28.70 7.87
N THR A 45 -21.52 29.73 8.17
CA THR A 45 -21.67 30.27 9.52
C THR A 45 -22.72 29.54 10.36
N GLU A 46 -23.58 28.73 9.74
CA GLU A 46 -24.63 27.99 10.43
C GLU A 46 -24.16 26.57 10.73
N ALA A 47 -24.52 26.06 11.91
CA ALA A 47 -24.23 24.68 12.27
C ALA A 47 -24.89 23.69 11.31
N LYS A 48 -24.20 22.60 10.98
CA LYS A 48 -24.70 21.56 10.07
C LYS A 48 -24.63 20.20 10.74
N LEU A 49 -25.70 19.42 10.59
CA LEU A 49 -25.71 17.99 10.90
C LEU A 49 -25.34 17.22 9.62
N VAL A 50 -24.11 16.71 9.57
CA VAL A 50 -23.55 16.01 8.41
C VAL A 50 -23.69 14.51 8.60
N ASN A 51 -24.32 13.84 7.64
CA ASN A 51 -24.29 12.38 7.47
C ASN A 51 -23.02 12.00 6.72
N VAL A 52 -22.27 11.04 7.26
CA VAL A 52 -20.96 10.62 6.75
C VAL A 52 -21.01 9.10 6.53
N ASP A 53 -21.04 8.69 5.26
CA ASP A 53 -20.97 7.29 4.84
C ASP A 53 -19.53 6.94 4.43
N ILE A 54 -18.85 6.13 5.23
CA ILE A 54 -17.46 5.72 4.98
C ILE A 54 -17.43 4.32 4.40
N ARG A 55 -16.63 4.12 3.37
CA ARG A 55 -16.32 2.81 2.79
C ARG A 55 -14.83 2.64 2.66
N ALA A 56 -14.36 1.41 2.84
CA ALA A 56 -13.02 1.02 2.47
C ALA A 56 -13.03 -0.27 1.67
N ALA A 57 -12.19 -0.36 0.65
CA ALA A 57 -12.04 -1.54 -0.17
C ALA A 57 -10.57 -1.79 -0.48
N SER A 58 -10.18 -3.07 -0.60
CA SER A 58 -8.91 -3.38 -1.26
C SER A 58 -9.06 -3.21 -2.76
N VAL A 59 -8.08 -2.57 -3.38
CA VAL A 59 -8.11 -2.21 -4.79
C VAL A 59 -6.87 -2.72 -5.52
N LEU A 60 -6.99 -2.88 -6.83
CA LEU A 60 -5.84 -3.00 -7.73
C LEU A 60 -5.27 -1.62 -8.05
N TYR A 61 -4.05 -1.56 -8.56
CA TYR A 61 -3.45 -0.31 -9.06
C TYR A 61 -4.31 0.36 -10.16
N THR A 62 -5.15 -0.42 -10.85
CA THR A 62 -6.12 0.04 -11.84
C THR A 62 -7.38 0.66 -11.24
N LYS A 63 -7.44 0.84 -9.91
CA LYS A 63 -8.61 1.33 -9.16
C LYS A 63 -9.84 0.41 -9.21
N LYS A 64 -9.66 -0.84 -9.60
CA LYS A 64 -10.71 -1.85 -9.49
C LYS A 64 -10.80 -2.32 -8.04
N GLU A 65 -11.95 -2.08 -7.41
CA GLU A 65 -12.31 -2.69 -6.12
C GLU A 65 -12.42 -4.21 -6.22
N ILE A 66 -11.84 -4.89 -5.22
CA ILE A 66 -11.81 -6.35 -5.15
C ILE A 66 -12.57 -6.86 -3.93
N ASN A 67 -12.29 -6.34 -2.74
CA ASN A 67 -12.97 -6.73 -1.51
C ASN A 67 -13.41 -5.51 -0.69
N GLU A 68 -14.65 -5.49 -0.22
CA GLU A 68 -15.09 -4.50 0.79
C GLU A 68 -14.45 -4.85 2.14
N LEU A 69 -13.83 -3.86 2.78
CA LEU A 69 -13.15 -3.98 4.07
C LEU A 69 -13.93 -3.30 5.20
N LEU A 70 -14.58 -2.17 4.89
CA LEU A 70 -15.30 -1.37 5.87
C LEU A 70 -16.51 -0.70 5.23
N LYS A 71 -17.59 -0.63 6.00
CA LYS A 71 -18.76 0.20 5.69
C LYS A 71 -19.36 0.73 6.97
N GLU A 72 -19.28 2.04 7.16
CA GLU A 72 -19.75 2.72 8.35
C GLU A 72 -20.63 3.92 7.99
N HIS A 73 -21.53 4.28 8.90
CA HIS A 73 -22.36 5.47 8.80
C HIS A 73 -22.31 6.22 10.12
N GLN A 74 -22.07 7.52 10.08
CA GLN A 74 -22.00 8.38 11.24
C GLN A 74 -22.73 9.70 10.98
N LYS A 75 -23.22 10.33 12.05
CA LYS A 75 -23.76 11.70 12.00
C LYS A 75 -22.94 12.60 12.89
N VAL A 76 -22.49 13.74 12.37
CA VAL A 76 -21.63 14.67 13.08
C VAL A 76 -22.22 16.07 12.99
N CYS A 77 -22.40 16.71 14.14
CA CYS A 77 -22.76 18.12 14.20
C CYS A 77 -21.48 18.95 14.14
N ILE A 78 -21.39 19.85 13.17
CA ILE A 78 -20.24 20.74 12.98
C ILE A 78 -20.75 22.18 13.06
N GLU A 79 -20.24 22.93 14.03
CA GLU A 79 -20.59 24.35 14.20
C GLU A 79 -20.12 25.18 13.00
N GLY A 80 -20.66 26.40 12.87
CA GLY A 80 -20.29 27.31 11.79
C GLY A 80 -18.80 27.66 11.83
N CYS A 81 -18.15 27.57 10.67
CA CYS A 81 -16.72 27.85 10.50
C CYS A 81 -15.77 26.95 11.34
N GLU A 82 -16.28 25.85 11.90
CA GLU A 82 -15.50 24.88 12.67
C GLU A 82 -15.28 23.58 11.88
N GLY A 83 -14.45 22.70 12.44
CA GLY A 83 -14.18 21.37 11.88
C GLY A 83 -14.31 20.25 12.89
N ALA A 84 -14.49 19.04 12.38
CA ALA A 84 -14.56 17.80 13.14
C ALA A 84 -13.56 16.79 12.59
N GLU A 85 -13.04 15.93 13.47
CA GLU A 85 -12.13 14.83 13.14
C GLU A 85 -12.83 13.51 13.43
N ILE A 86 -12.91 12.65 12.41
CA ILE A 86 -13.59 11.36 12.49
C ILE A 86 -12.54 10.26 12.27
N PRO A 87 -12.20 9.47 13.31
CA PRO A 87 -11.24 8.39 13.16
C PRO A 87 -11.84 7.24 12.35
N VAL A 88 -11.08 6.71 11.40
CA VAL A 88 -11.41 5.55 10.58
C VAL A 88 -10.34 4.50 10.81
N VAL A 89 -10.73 3.36 11.36
CA VAL A 89 -9.81 2.28 11.76
C VAL A 89 -10.12 1.01 10.98
N ILE A 90 -9.17 0.57 10.17
CA ILE A 90 -9.24 -0.70 9.44
C ILE A 90 -8.19 -1.63 10.05
N THR A 91 -8.64 -2.52 10.93
CA THR A 91 -7.74 -3.41 11.66
C THR A 91 -7.08 -4.44 10.74
N TYR A 92 -5.88 -4.91 11.07
CA TYR A 92 -5.20 -5.95 10.29
C TYR A 92 -6.05 -7.21 10.12
N ALA A 93 -6.81 -7.60 11.15
CA ALA A 93 -7.68 -8.77 11.10
C ALA A 93 -8.78 -8.67 10.03
N ILE A 94 -9.21 -7.45 9.67
CA ILE A 94 -10.19 -7.23 8.59
C ILE A 94 -9.53 -7.52 7.24
N TYR A 95 -8.35 -6.98 7.00
CA TYR A 95 -7.78 -6.96 5.65
C TYR A 95 -6.73 -8.06 5.38
N GLU A 96 -6.28 -8.81 6.40
CA GLU A 96 -5.15 -9.75 6.32
C GLU A 96 -5.24 -10.76 5.16
N ASN A 97 -6.46 -11.21 4.81
CA ASN A 97 -6.70 -12.17 3.73
C ASN A 97 -7.44 -11.54 2.53
N LEU A 98 -7.68 -10.23 2.57
CA LEU A 98 -8.49 -9.51 1.59
C LEU A 98 -7.67 -8.49 0.79
N LEU A 99 -6.39 -8.29 1.12
CA LEU A 99 -5.49 -7.48 0.31
C LEU A 99 -5.20 -8.13 -1.04
N THR A 100 -5.04 -7.26 -2.03
CA THR A 100 -4.49 -7.62 -3.33
C THR A 100 -2.96 -7.63 -3.25
N ALA A 101 -2.31 -8.15 -4.29
CA ALA A 101 -0.85 -8.11 -4.41
C ALA A 101 -0.28 -6.68 -4.57
N ASP A 102 -1.15 -5.69 -4.81
CA ASP A 102 -0.81 -4.27 -4.87
C ASP A 102 -0.82 -3.60 -3.49
N ASN A 103 -1.24 -4.33 -2.43
CA ASN A 103 -1.29 -3.86 -1.04
C ASN A 103 -2.06 -2.53 -0.86
N SER A 104 -3.04 -2.27 -1.72
CA SER A 104 -3.72 -0.98 -1.80
C SER A 104 -5.11 -1.05 -1.18
N ILE A 105 -5.41 -0.08 -0.31
CA ILE A 105 -6.72 0.15 0.30
C ILE A 105 -7.21 1.53 -0.11
N GLU A 106 -8.35 1.59 -0.77
CA GLU A 106 -9.06 2.84 -1.04
C GLU A 106 -10.08 3.08 0.06
N VAL A 107 -10.15 4.33 0.55
CA VAL A 107 -11.10 4.76 1.56
C VAL A 107 -11.82 5.99 1.04
N THR A 108 -13.15 5.95 1.09
CA THR A 108 -14.03 6.98 0.54
C THR A 108 -15.07 7.36 1.59
N ALA A 109 -15.30 8.65 1.76
CA ALA A 109 -16.39 9.19 2.56
C ALA A 109 -17.34 10.00 1.67
N ALA A 110 -18.63 9.71 1.75
CA ALA A 110 -19.68 10.53 1.17
C ALA A 110 -20.37 11.32 2.29
N CYS A 111 -20.28 12.65 2.21
CA CYS A 111 -20.76 13.56 3.24
C CYS A 111 -21.92 14.40 2.70
N SER A 112 -23.06 14.36 3.38
CA SER A 112 -24.28 15.08 2.99
C SER A 112 -24.95 15.73 4.20
N SER A 113 -25.70 16.80 3.99
CA SER A 113 -26.48 17.47 5.05
C SER A 113 -27.84 17.86 4.49
N GLU A 114 -28.89 17.87 5.31
CA GLU A 114 -30.22 18.31 4.88
C GLU A 114 -30.24 19.79 4.44
N SER A 115 -29.33 20.60 4.98
CA SER A 115 -29.17 22.01 4.61
C SER A 115 -28.38 22.23 3.33
N TYR A 116 -27.85 21.17 2.70
CA TYR A 116 -26.91 21.21 1.59
C TYR A 116 -27.32 20.19 0.53
N ASP A 117 -27.77 20.65 -0.64
CA ASP A 117 -28.27 19.76 -1.71
C ASP A 117 -27.16 18.95 -2.42
N GLY A 118 -25.89 19.17 -2.08
CA GLY A 118 -24.75 18.45 -2.64
C GLY A 118 -24.25 17.28 -1.77
N VAL A 119 -23.31 16.53 -2.31
CA VAL A 119 -22.55 15.51 -1.59
C VAL A 119 -21.07 15.82 -1.75
N LEU A 120 -20.36 16.00 -0.64
CA LEU A 120 -18.90 16.05 -0.65
C LEU A 120 -18.37 14.62 -0.67
N ILE A 121 -17.56 14.29 -1.67
CA ILE A 121 -16.82 13.04 -1.72
C ILE A 121 -15.37 13.34 -1.35
N VAL A 122 -14.87 12.63 -0.34
CA VAL A 122 -13.45 12.65 0.05
C VAL A 122 -12.93 11.24 -0.12
N ASP A 123 -11.84 11.05 -0.83
CA ASP A 123 -11.21 9.74 -0.98
C ASP A 123 -9.70 9.80 -0.74
N THR A 124 -9.13 8.66 -0.39
CA THR A 124 -7.69 8.47 -0.30
C THR A 124 -7.31 7.04 -0.60
N ASN A 125 -6.06 6.84 -1.01
CA ASN A 125 -5.51 5.51 -1.28
C ASN A 125 -4.27 5.27 -0.41
N VAL A 126 -4.33 4.21 0.38
CA VAL A 126 -3.27 3.77 1.28
C VAL A 126 -2.61 2.53 0.67
N VAL A 127 -1.38 2.69 0.18
CA VAL A 127 -0.53 1.56 -0.23
C VAL A 127 0.32 1.15 0.97
N LEU A 128 0.26 -0.12 1.35
CA LEU A 128 1.00 -0.69 2.46
C LEU A 128 2.33 -1.28 2.00
N ASP A 129 3.38 -1.00 2.77
CA ASP A 129 4.72 -1.52 2.57
C ASP A 129 4.80 -2.98 2.99
N ASN A 130 5.44 -3.76 2.14
CA ASN A 130 5.77 -5.14 2.43
C ASN A 130 6.85 -5.24 3.53
N PRO A 131 6.84 -6.33 4.32
CA PRO A 131 7.95 -6.68 5.19
C PRO A 131 9.29 -6.71 4.48
N LYS A 132 10.33 -6.20 5.16
CA LYS A 132 11.71 -6.26 4.67
C LYS A 132 12.34 -7.61 4.97
N PHE A 133 13.27 -8.00 4.12
CA PHE A 133 14.16 -9.15 4.32
C PHE A 133 15.57 -8.78 3.84
N GLU A 134 16.54 -9.61 4.20
CA GLU A 134 17.94 -9.40 3.85
C GLU A 134 18.40 -10.44 2.82
N ILE A 135 19.29 -10.03 1.93
CA ILE A 135 19.96 -10.92 0.98
C ILE A 135 21.45 -10.86 1.30
N LYS A 136 22.04 -12.02 1.61
CA LYS A 136 23.42 -12.12 2.11
C LYS A 136 24.27 -12.97 1.19
N LEU A 137 25.29 -12.36 0.63
CA LEU A 137 26.34 -13.07 -0.08
C LEU A 137 27.31 -13.70 0.94
N LYS A 138 27.44 -15.03 0.96
CA LYS A 138 28.30 -15.72 1.94
C LYS A 138 29.79 -15.55 1.65
N LYS A 139 30.15 -15.52 0.37
CA LYS A 139 31.53 -15.41 -0.12
C LYS A 139 31.54 -14.54 -1.36
N LYS A 140 32.66 -13.84 -1.60
CA LYS A 140 32.83 -13.03 -2.82
C LYS A 140 32.48 -13.84 -4.07
N ALA A 141 31.65 -13.26 -4.93
CA ALA A 141 31.27 -13.87 -6.19
C ALA A 141 32.48 -14.00 -7.12
N ARG A 142 32.48 -15.04 -7.95
CA ARG A 142 33.52 -15.28 -8.96
C ARG A 142 32.89 -15.65 -10.29
N LEU A 143 33.50 -15.17 -11.37
CA LEU A 143 33.04 -15.46 -12.72
C LEU A 143 33.03 -16.97 -12.99
N ASN A 144 31.91 -17.46 -13.52
CA ASN A 144 31.61 -18.85 -13.85
C ASN A 144 31.72 -19.85 -12.68
N LYS A 145 31.65 -19.39 -11.42
CA LYS A 145 31.69 -20.26 -10.23
C LYS A 145 30.39 -20.19 -9.41
N PRO A 146 29.91 -21.33 -8.89
CA PRO A 146 28.81 -21.33 -7.93
C PRO A 146 29.11 -20.43 -6.74
N THR A 147 28.13 -19.62 -6.36
CA THR A 147 28.22 -18.62 -5.30
C THR A 147 26.97 -18.73 -4.43
N GLU A 148 27.16 -18.95 -3.12
CA GLU A 148 26.06 -19.08 -2.17
C GLU A 148 25.56 -17.71 -1.70
N VAL A 149 24.24 -17.58 -1.74
CA VAL A 149 23.49 -16.43 -1.22
C VAL A 149 22.43 -16.96 -0.27
N ASP A 150 22.16 -16.26 0.83
CA ASP A 150 21.02 -16.54 1.69
C ASP A 150 20.00 -15.42 1.59
N VAL A 151 18.73 -15.77 1.50
CA VAL A 151 17.63 -14.86 1.83
C VAL A 151 17.27 -15.08 3.29
N VAL A 152 17.35 -14.03 4.09
CA VAL A 152 17.08 -14.06 5.53
C VAL A 152 15.81 -13.26 5.81
N PHE A 153 14.78 -13.97 6.23
CA PHE A 153 13.46 -13.40 6.46
C PHE A 153 13.02 -13.67 7.90
N THR A 154 12.54 -12.62 8.57
CA THR A 154 11.93 -12.73 9.90
C THR A 154 10.47 -12.39 9.77
N ASN A 155 9.58 -13.28 10.24
CA ASN A 155 8.14 -13.05 10.14
C ASN A 155 7.69 -11.92 11.10
N PRO A 156 7.24 -10.75 10.59
CA PRO A 156 6.81 -9.64 11.45
C PRO A 156 5.35 -9.76 11.89
N LEU A 157 4.60 -10.70 11.32
CA LEU A 157 3.17 -10.85 11.57
C LEU A 157 2.93 -11.59 12.89
N LYS A 158 1.76 -11.34 13.49
CA LYS A 158 1.33 -12.01 14.73
C LYS A 158 0.89 -13.46 14.52
N LYS A 159 0.87 -13.94 13.28
CA LYS A 159 0.50 -15.31 12.89
C LYS A 159 1.62 -15.97 12.10
N GLU A 160 1.63 -17.30 12.11
CA GLU A 160 2.52 -18.09 11.27
C GLU A 160 2.25 -17.81 9.79
N VAL A 161 3.33 -17.63 9.02
CA VAL A 161 3.25 -17.52 7.56
C VAL A 161 3.72 -18.81 6.92
N SER A 162 3.02 -19.25 5.89
CA SER A 162 3.32 -20.45 5.12
C SER A 162 3.41 -20.11 3.63
N ASN A 163 3.53 -21.13 2.76
CA ASN A 163 3.64 -20.96 1.32
C ASN A 163 4.73 -19.96 0.91
N ILE A 164 5.87 -20.00 1.61
CA ILE A 164 6.97 -19.09 1.35
C ILE A 164 7.63 -19.49 0.01
N VAL A 165 7.61 -18.55 -0.93
CA VAL A 165 8.22 -18.68 -2.24
C VAL A 165 9.19 -17.52 -2.42
N VAL A 166 10.43 -17.85 -2.73
CA VAL A 166 11.49 -16.89 -3.05
C VAL A 166 11.87 -17.07 -4.50
N THR A 167 11.74 -16.02 -5.30
CA THR A 167 12.21 -16.00 -6.69
C THR A 167 13.34 -15.00 -6.83
N ALA A 168 14.44 -15.40 -7.45
CA ALA A 168 15.55 -14.49 -7.74
C ALA A 168 15.92 -14.46 -9.21
N GLU A 169 16.29 -13.28 -9.66
CA GLU A 169 16.75 -13.02 -11.02
C GLU A 169 17.92 -12.02 -10.98
N GLY A 170 18.77 -12.05 -12.00
CA GLY A 170 19.90 -11.14 -12.06
C GLY A 170 20.68 -11.29 -13.35
N SER A 171 20.61 -10.30 -14.22
CA SER A 171 21.36 -10.30 -15.48
C SER A 171 22.86 -10.41 -15.21
N GLY A 172 23.52 -11.40 -15.81
CA GLY A 172 24.94 -11.69 -15.57
C GLY A 172 25.23 -12.51 -14.31
N LEU A 173 24.24 -12.76 -13.44
CA LEU A 173 24.33 -13.61 -12.25
C LEU A 173 23.62 -14.95 -12.43
N LEU A 174 22.49 -14.93 -13.14
CA LEU A 174 21.60 -16.05 -13.39
C LEU A 174 21.16 -16.03 -14.86
N ARG A 175 21.20 -17.19 -15.52
CA ARG A 175 20.72 -17.32 -16.91
C ARG A 175 19.20 -17.32 -16.98
N ASP A 176 18.58 -17.96 -15.99
CA ASP A 176 17.14 -18.06 -15.80
C ASP A 176 16.81 -17.75 -14.34
N PRO A 177 15.60 -17.24 -14.04
CA PRO A 177 15.16 -17.05 -12.66
C PRO A 177 15.17 -18.36 -11.87
N ILE A 178 15.54 -18.28 -10.60
CA ILE A 178 15.50 -19.41 -9.66
C ILE A 178 14.34 -19.20 -8.69
N THR A 179 13.50 -20.21 -8.49
CA THR A 179 12.46 -20.21 -7.47
C THR A 179 12.71 -21.30 -6.43
N VAL A 180 12.67 -20.93 -5.15
CA VAL A 180 12.83 -21.83 -4.01
C VAL A 180 11.61 -21.72 -3.11
N LYS A 181 11.15 -22.86 -2.58
CA LYS A 181 10.12 -22.92 -1.54
C LYS A 181 10.78 -23.13 -0.18
N ALA A 182 10.20 -22.55 0.86
CA ALA A 182 10.67 -22.71 2.22
C ALA A 182 9.53 -23.12 3.17
N ASP A 183 9.90 -23.64 4.33
CA ASP A 183 8.97 -24.04 5.38
C ASP A 183 8.25 -22.82 5.97
N SER A 184 7.17 -23.08 6.72
CA SER A 184 6.45 -22.04 7.44
C SER A 184 7.28 -21.44 8.57
N VAL A 185 6.96 -20.20 8.94
CA VAL A 185 7.72 -19.41 9.91
C VAL A 185 6.76 -18.81 10.93
N LYS A 186 6.96 -19.14 12.21
CA LYS A 186 6.12 -18.62 13.29
C LYS A 186 6.38 -17.13 13.55
N PRO A 187 5.50 -16.44 14.31
CA PRO A 187 5.70 -15.04 14.65
C PRO A 187 7.08 -14.77 15.26
N ASN A 188 7.78 -13.76 14.74
CA ASN A 188 9.12 -13.33 15.15
C ASN A 188 10.24 -14.37 14.95
N GLU A 189 9.98 -15.53 14.33
CA GLU A 189 11.03 -16.46 13.95
C GLU A 189 11.70 -16.00 12.66
N THR A 190 12.98 -16.35 12.53
CA THR A 190 13.81 -16.06 11.35
C THR A 190 14.13 -17.36 10.63
N ILE A 191 13.91 -17.37 9.32
CA ILE A 191 14.36 -18.43 8.41
C ILE A 191 15.51 -17.93 7.54
N ARG A 192 16.43 -18.85 7.23
CA ARG A 192 17.47 -18.65 6.21
C ARG A 192 17.18 -19.58 5.04
N ILE A 193 17.06 -19.01 3.85
CA ILE A 193 16.70 -19.71 2.63
C ILE A 193 17.93 -19.68 1.72
N PRO A 194 18.73 -20.76 1.69
CA PRO A 194 19.96 -20.79 0.91
C PRO A 194 19.63 -20.93 -0.58
N MET A 195 20.39 -20.23 -1.40
CA MET A 195 20.35 -20.33 -2.85
C MET A 195 21.75 -20.28 -3.45
N THR A 196 21.89 -20.83 -4.65
CA THR A 196 23.16 -20.81 -5.39
C THR A 196 22.97 -20.09 -6.71
N ILE A 197 23.78 -19.06 -6.94
CA ILE A 197 23.87 -18.35 -8.21
C ILE A 197 25.18 -18.73 -8.91
N GLN A 198 25.26 -18.54 -10.23
CA GLN A 198 26.51 -18.74 -10.98
C GLN A 198 26.73 -17.58 -11.95
N PRO A 199 27.46 -16.54 -11.52
CA PRO A 199 27.75 -15.40 -12.36
C PRO A 199 28.42 -15.79 -13.67
N TYR A 200 27.99 -15.20 -14.78
CA TYR A 200 28.53 -15.46 -16.12
C TYR A 200 28.97 -14.18 -16.84
N LYS A 201 28.85 -13.02 -16.19
CA LYS A 201 29.42 -11.74 -16.63
C LYS A 201 30.06 -11.02 -15.44
N ALA A 202 31.21 -10.40 -15.69
CA ALA A 202 31.94 -9.60 -14.71
C ALA A 202 31.37 -8.17 -14.57
N GLY A 203 31.91 -7.44 -13.59
CA GLY A 203 31.50 -6.09 -13.17
C GLY A 203 30.42 -6.09 -12.10
N ASN A 204 29.89 -4.91 -11.78
CA ASN A 204 28.79 -4.76 -10.81
C ASN A 204 27.50 -5.33 -11.40
N LYS A 205 26.79 -6.11 -10.59
CA LYS A 205 25.54 -6.81 -10.93
C LYS A 205 24.55 -6.67 -9.79
N TYR A 206 23.27 -6.85 -10.10
CA TYR A 206 22.19 -6.81 -9.13
C TYR A 206 21.50 -8.16 -9.11
N LEU A 207 21.38 -8.75 -7.92
CA LEU A 207 20.48 -9.87 -7.66
C LEU A 207 19.17 -9.28 -7.14
N LEU A 208 18.10 -9.40 -7.92
CA LEU A 208 16.75 -9.03 -7.51
C LEU A 208 16.09 -10.26 -6.90
N VAL A 209 15.38 -10.07 -5.78
CA VAL A 209 14.67 -11.14 -5.07
C VAL A 209 13.26 -10.68 -4.78
N ASP A 210 12.30 -11.56 -5.07
CA ASP A 210 10.90 -11.46 -4.70
C ASP A 210 10.58 -12.56 -3.66
N LEU A 211 9.97 -12.18 -2.54
CA LEU A 211 9.52 -13.06 -1.48
C LEU A 211 8.02 -12.91 -1.31
N SER A 212 7.31 -14.03 -1.44
CA SER A 212 5.86 -14.11 -1.27
C SER A 212 5.50 -15.17 -0.23
N THR A 213 4.47 -14.92 0.57
CA THR A 213 4.02 -15.80 1.66
C THR A 213 2.49 -15.83 1.73
N SER A 214 1.91 -16.70 2.55
CA SER A 214 0.46 -16.69 2.80
C SER A 214 -0.08 -15.37 3.38
N GLY A 215 0.76 -14.51 3.97
CA GLY A 215 0.32 -13.27 4.61
C GLY A 215 0.56 -11.99 3.80
N PHE A 216 1.46 -12.04 2.80
CA PHE A 216 1.76 -10.91 1.91
C PHE A 216 2.47 -11.41 0.66
N GLN A 217 2.36 -10.66 -0.44
CA GLN A 217 2.91 -11.02 -1.74
C GLN A 217 3.89 -9.95 -2.22
N ASN A 218 4.84 -10.36 -3.07
CA ASN A 218 5.75 -9.46 -3.77
C ASN A 218 6.60 -8.55 -2.86
N ALA A 219 7.09 -9.06 -1.73
CA ALA A 219 8.13 -8.33 -1.00
C ALA A 219 9.41 -8.35 -1.83
N LYS A 220 9.93 -7.18 -2.20
CA LYS A 220 11.07 -7.05 -3.10
C LYS A 220 12.32 -6.62 -2.34
N GLY A 221 13.46 -7.19 -2.72
CA GLY A 221 14.77 -6.82 -2.23
C GLY A 221 15.80 -6.95 -3.35
N PHE A 222 16.97 -6.33 -3.16
CA PHE A 222 18.08 -6.50 -4.08
C PHE A 222 19.41 -6.54 -3.34
N LEU A 223 20.42 -7.12 -3.99
CA LEU A 223 21.79 -7.13 -3.54
C LEU A 223 22.74 -6.77 -4.68
N ASP A 224 23.62 -5.81 -4.41
CA ASP A 224 24.70 -5.42 -5.29
C ASP A 224 25.85 -6.44 -5.14
N ILE A 225 26.26 -7.02 -6.26
CA ILE A 225 27.30 -8.04 -6.31
C ILE A 225 28.36 -7.60 -7.32
N GLU A 226 29.56 -7.32 -6.82
CA GLU A 226 30.75 -7.16 -7.65
C GLU A 226 31.26 -8.54 -8.06
N VAL A 227 31.35 -8.78 -9.38
CA VAL A 227 31.92 -9.99 -9.96
C VAL A 227 33.23 -9.60 -10.62
N PRO A 228 34.40 -9.94 -10.05
CA PRO A 228 35.68 -9.62 -10.66
C PRO A 228 35.81 -10.25 -12.05
N ASP A 229 36.49 -9.55 -12.96
CA ASP A 229 37.04 -10.16 -14.16
C ASP A 229 37.98 -11.29 -13.73
N GLY A 230 37.88 -12.45 -14.38
CA GLY A 230 38.74 -13.58 -14.03
C GLY A 230 40.21 -13.24 -14.27
N GLU A 231 41.06 -13.50 -13.28
CA GLU A 231 42.49 -13.76 -13.53
C GLU A 231 42.65 -15.09 -14.29
#